data_AF-A0A6B3N4U5-F1
#
_entry.id   AF-A0A6B3N4U5-F1
#
_cell.length_a   1.000
_cell.length_b   1.000
_cell.length_c   1.000
_cell.angle_alpha   90.00
_cell.angle_beta   90.00
_cell.angle_gamma   90.00
#
_symmetry.space_group_name_H-M   'P 1'
#
loop_
_entity.id
_entity.type
_entity.pdbx_description
1 polymer ?
#
loop_
_entity_poly.entity_id
_entity_poly.type
_entity_poly.pdbx_seq_one_letter_code
_entity_poly.pdbx_strand_id
1 'polypeptide(L)'
;MKKNSRLYNALNTWLGQASPWAHKAHLTVCIWMVVALIHSGEVNLTRWISYLPCRGKYAHSKHRRVRRWLNNPRINIHRLYKPLIQAALADWQQECLYLSLDTSLFWDEYCQLPCGSGLSGSCLAGGLASASSQ
;
A
#
# COMPACT_ATOMS: atom_id res chain seq x y z
N MET A 1 -7.22 -6.40 -19.79
CA MET A 1 -6.38 -7.52 -19.37
C MET A 1 -7.22 -8.79 -19.29
N LYS A 2 -6.87 -9.81 -20.07
CA LYS A 2 -7.47 -11.15 -19.94
C LYS A 2 -7.07 -11.71 -18.56
N LYS A 3 -7.99 -12.38 -17.86
CA LYS A 3 -7.74 -13.01 -16.55
C LYS A 3 -6.66 -14.10 -16.57
N ASN A 4 -6.07 -14.40 -17.74
CA ASN A 4 -5.06 -15.44 -17.96
C ASN A 4 -3.71 -14.85 -18.42
N SER A 5 -3.44 -13.57 -18.18
CA SER A 5 -2.10 -13.02 -18.42
C SER A 5 -1.11 -13.65 -17.45
N ARG A 6 0.11 -13.99 -17.92
CA ARG A 6 1.19 -14.51 -17.08
C ARG A 6 1.46 -13.62 -15.86
N LEU A 7 1.46 -12.29 -16.08
CA LEU A 7 1.64 -11.31 -15.01
C LEU A 7 0.50 -11.36 -13.98
N TYR A 8 -0.75 -11.49 -14.43
CA TYR A 8 -1.89 -11.61 -13.52
C TYR A 8 -1.79 -12.87 -12.67
N ASN A 9 -1.43 -14.01 -13.28
CA ASN A 9 -1.31 -15.28 -12.56
C ASN A 9 -0.18 -15.23 -11.53
N ALA A 10 0.99 -14.69 -11.90
CA ALA A 10 2.12 -14.53 -10.97
C ALA A 10 1.73 -13.64 -9.77
N LEU A 11 1.12 -12.48 -10.03
CA LEU A 11 0.66 -11.58 -8.97
C LEU A 11 -0.45 -12.19 -8.12
N ASN A 12 -1.35 -12.96 -8.72
CA ASN A 12 -2.43 -13.64 -7.99
C ASN A 12 -1.90 -14.74 -7.07
N THR A 13 -0.85 -15.47 -7.48
CA THR A 13 -0.16 -16.43 -6.62
C THR A 13 0.51 -15.69 -5.46
N TRP A 14 1.31 -14.66 -5.74
CA TRP A 14 2.09 -13.96 -4.73
C TRP A 14 1.23 -13.17 -3.73
N LEU A 15 0.29 -12.34 -4.22
CA LEU A 15 -0.62 -11.57 -3.36
C LEU A 15 -1.76 -12.42 -2.76
N GLY A 16 -2.05 -13.58 -3.36
CA GLY A 16 -3.06 -14.51 -2.86
C GLY A 16 -2.61 -15.30 -1.65
N GLN A 17 -1.30 -15.60 -1.54
CA GLN A 17 -0.69 -16.31 -0.40
C GLN A 17 -0.64 -15.44 0.87
N ALA A 18 -0.60 -14.12 0.69
CA ALA A 18 -0.30 -13.19 1.76
C ALA A 18 -1.35 -13.17 2.89
N SER A 19 -2.63 -13.00 2.56
CA SER A 19 -3.66 -12.79 3.59
C SER A 19 -4.98 -13.45 3.20
N PRO A 20 -5.79 -13.92 4.16
CA PRO A 20 -7.18 -14.24 3.92
C PRO A 20 -7.90 -12.94 3.54
N TRP A 21 -8.05 -12.73 2.23
CA TRP A 21 -8.79 -11.58 1.70
C TRP A 21 -10.25 -11.72 2.11
N ALA A 22 -10.81 -10.68 2.73
CA ALA A 22 -12.23 -10.65 3.08
C ALA A 22 -13.14 -10.92 1.87
N HIS A 23 -12.69 -10.56 0.67
CA HIS A 23 -13.38 -10.88 -0.58
C HIS A 23 -12.38 -11.00 -1.74
N LYS A 24 -12.54 -12.01 -2.61
CA LYS A 24 -11.67 -12.23 -3.79
C LYS A 24 -11.64 -11.02 -4.75
N ALA A 25 -12.73 -10.24 -4.78
CA ALA A 25 -12.78 -9.03 -5.59
C ALA A 25 -11.77 -7.95 -5.13
N HIS A 26 -11.44 -7.89 -3.83
CA HIS A 26 -10.44 -6.95 -3.34
C HIS A 26 -9.04 -7.29 -3.86
N LEU A 27 -8.69 -8.59 -3.86
CA LEU A 27 -7.44 -9.09 -4.47
C LEU A 27 -7.40 -8.76 -5.96
N THR A 28 -8.48 -9.02 -6.69
CA THR A 28 -8.54 -8.74 -8.14
C THR A 28 -8.31 -7.25 -8.44
N VAL A 29 -8.93 -6.35 -7.67
CA VAL A 29 -8.74 -4.90 -7.83
C VAL A 29 -7.31 -4.49 -7.45
N CYS A 30 -6.72 -5.09 -6.41
CA CYS A 30 -5.32 -4.90 -6.04
C CYS A 30 -4.37 -5.21 -7.20
N ILE A 31 -4.53 -6.40 -7.80
CA ILE A 31 -3.71 -6.83 -8.94
C ILE A 31 -3.86 -5.86 -10.11
N TRP A 32 -5.08 -5.39 -10.39
CA TRP A 32 -5.30 -4.42 -11.46
C TRP A 32 -4.59 -3.09 -11.23
N MET A 33 -4.53 -2.61 -9.99
CA MET A 33 -3.81 -1.38 -9.66
C MET A 33 -2.29 -1.57 -9.78
N VAL A 34 -1.74 -2.69 -9.29
CA VAL A 34 -0.30 -2.99 -9.44
C VAL A 34 0.09 -3.06 -10.91
N VAL A 35 -0.71 -3.73 -11.74
CA VAL A 35 -0.48 -3.78 -13.19
C VAL A 35 -0.57 -2.38 -13.83
N ALA A 36 -1.55 -1.56 -13.42
CA ALA A 36 -1.66 -0.20 -13.93
C ALA A 36 -0.48 0.69 -13.50
N LEU A 37 0.04 0.51 -12.28
CA LEU A 37 1.23 1.20 -11.79
C LEU A 37 2.47 0.80 -12.61
N ILE A 38 2.69 -0.51 -12.83
CA ILE A 38 3.82 -1.00 -13.63
C ILE A 38 3.76 -0.46 -15.07
N HIS A 39 2.57 -0.39 -15.67
CA HIS A 39 2.42 0.13 -17.04
C HIS A 39 2.53 1.65 -17.14
N SER A 40 2.05 2.39 -16.14
CA SER A 40 2.03 3.87 -16.19
C SER A 40 3.30 4.51 -15.66
N GLY A 41 4.06 3.82 -14.80
CA GLY A 41 5.28 4.34 -14.16
C GLY A 41 5.05 5.49 -13.18
N GLU A 42 3.80 5.89 -12.94
CA GLU A 42 3.45 7.07 -12.14
C GLU A 42 2.36 6.71 -11.12
N VAL A 43 2.38 7.35 -9.95
CA VAL A 43 1.35 7.16 -8.89
C VAL A 43 0.16 8.10 -9.13
N ASN A 44 -0.32 8.19 -10.38
CA ASN A 44 -1.44 9.04 -10.76
C ASN A 44 -2.67 8.21 -11.15
N LEU A 45 -3.71 8.26 -10.31
CA LEU A 45 -4.95 7.51 -10.51
C LEU A 45 -5.61 7.78 -11.86
N THR A 46 -5.51 9.01 -12.39
CA THR A 46 -6.10 9.39 -13.68
C THR A 46 -5.42 8.65 -14.83
N ARG A 47 -4.08 8.50 -14.77
CA ARG A 47 -3.34 7.74 -15.79
C ARG A 47 -3.63 6.24 -15.72
N TRP A 48 -3.90 5.72 -14.53
CA TRP A 48 -4.24 4.29 -14.35
C TRP A 48 -5.56 3.90 -15.02
N ILE A 49 -6.50 4.82 -15.21
CA ILE A 49 -7.84 4.58 -15.77
C ILE A 49 -7.78 3.88 -17.14
N SER A 50 -6.79 4.24 -17.96
CA SER A 50 -6.58 3.68 -19.30
C SER A 50 -6.13 2.22 -19.26
N TYR A 51 -5.37 1.83 -18.23
CA TYR A 51 -4.82 0.48 -18.07
C TYR A 51 -5.71 -0.45 -17.24
N LEU A 52 -6.66 0.11 -16.48
CA LEU A 52 -7.57 -0.65 -15.63
C LEU A 52 -8.59 -1.45 -16.46
N PRO A 53 -8.59 -2.79 -16.34
CA PRO A 53 -9.47 -3.69 -17.10
C PRO A 53 -10.87 -3.75 -16.46
N CYS A 54 -11.54 -2.61 -16.37
CA CYS A 54 -12.90 -2.51 -15.88
C CYS A 54 -13.90 -2.49 -17.04
N ARG A 55 -15.03 -3.20 -16.90
CA ARG A 55 -16.16 -3.17 -17.86
C ARG A 55 -16.85 -1.80 -17.96
N GLY A 56 -16.62 -0.89 -17.02
CA GLY A 56 -17.21 0.45 -17.04
C GLY A 56 -16.65 1.28 -18.19
N LYS A 57 -17.52 1.79 -19.05
CA LYS A 57 -17.17 2.63 -20.20
C LYS A 57 -16.65 4.01 -19.77
N TYR A 58 -17.10 4.52 -18.62
CA TYR A 58 -16.76 5.87 -18.15
C TYR A 58 -15.52 5.89 -17.24
N ALA A 59 -14.60 6.81 -17.54
CA ALA A 59 -13.39 7.08 -16.76
C ALA A 59 -13.70 7.37 -15.27
N HIS A 60 -14.71 8.20 -15.01
CA HIS A 60 -15.12 8.57 -13.66
C HIS A 60 -15.57 7.36 -12.81
N SER A 61 -16.23 6.38 -13.43
CA SER A 61 -16.67 5.16 -12.73
C SER A 61 -15.48 4.28 -12.32
N LYS A 62 -14.45 4.19 -13.18
CA LYS A 62 -13.21 3.48 -12.87
C LYS A 62 -12.45 4.17 -11.73
N HIS A 63 -12.33 5.49 -11.79
CA HIS A 63 -11.69 6.29 -10.75
C HIS A 63 -12.38 6.10 -9.39
N ARG A 64 -13.72 6.22 -9.35
CA ARG A 64 -14.52 6.03 -8.13
C ARG A 64 -14.37 4.63 -7.54
N ARG A 65 -14.22 3.59 -8.38
CA ARG A 65 -13.97 2.23 -7.92
C ARG A 65 -12.63 2.09 -7.21
N VAL A 66 -11.55 2.61 -7.81
CA VAL A 66 -10.21 2.59 -7.21
C VAL A 66 -10.21 3.36 -5.90
N ARG A 67 -10.81 4.56 -5.89
CA ARG A 67 -10.89 5.39 -4.68
C ARG A 67 -11.67 4.71 -3.55
N ARG A 68 -12.79 4.03 -3.86
CA ARG A 68 -13.53 3.23 -2.87
C ARG A 68 -12.71 2.06 -2.32
N TRP A 69 -11.88 1.44 -3.15
CA TRP A 69 -11.01 0.37 -2.69
C TRP A 69 -9.94 0.91 -1.74
N LEU A 70 -9.27 2.02 -2.10
CA LEU A 70 -8.22 2.65 -1.28
C LEU A 70 -8.76 3.10 0.08
N ASN A 71 -9.98 3.63 0.10
CA ASN A 71 -10.64 4.10 1.32
C ASN A 71 -11.42 3.01 2.07
N ASN A 72 -11.26 1.73 1.71
CA ASN A 72 -12.05 0.66 2.32
C ASN A 72 -11.45 0.26 3.68
N PRO A 73 -12.14 0.51 4.81
CA PRO A 73 -11.61 0.20 6.14
C PRO A 73 -11.46 -1.31 6.39
N ARG A 74 -12.10 -2.16 5.57
CA ARG A 74 -11.97 -3.62 5.65
C ARG A 74 -10.64 -4.13 5.11
N ILE A 75 -9.87 -3.29 4.42
CA ILE A 75 -8.56 -3.65 3.90
C ILE A 75 -7.52 -3.22 4.94
N ASN A 76 -7.04 -4.20 5.71
CA ASN A 76 -5.99 -3.95 6.69
C ASN A 76 -4.63 -4.06 6.01
N ILE A 77 -3.98 -2.91 5.84
CA ILE A 77 -2.70 -2.77 5.14
C ILE A 77 -1.58 -3.52 5.87
N HIS A 78 -1.54 -3.47 7.20
CA HIS A 78 -0.53 -4.17 8.00
C HIS A 78 -0.61 -5.70 7.81
N ARG A 79 -1.84 -6.24 7.69
CA ARG A 79 -2.06 -7.66 7.39
C ARG A 79 -1.63 -8.04 5.97
N LEU A 80 -1.63 -7.08 5.04
CA LEU A 80 -1.17 -7.31 3.68
C LEU A 80 0.36 -7.31 3.59
N TYR A 81 1.05 -6.37 4.24
CA TYR A 81 2.51 -6.25 4.12
C TYR A 81 3.29 -7.31 4.90
N LYS A 82 2.87 -7.65 6.11
CA LYS A 82 3.55 -8.68 6.95
C LYS A 82 3.91 -9.96 6.19
N PRO A 83 2.96 -10.66 5.56
CA PRO A 83 3.23 -11.91 4.86
C PRO A 83 4.06 -11.72 3.59
N LEU A 84 4.00 -10.55 2.94
CA LEU A 84 4.83 -10.24 1.76
C LEU A 84 6.29 -10.06 2.16
N ILE A 85 6.54 -9.39 3.28
CA ILE A 85 7.88 -9.24 3.85
C ILE A 85 8.41 -10.61 4.29
N GLN A 86 7.58 -11.42 4.95
CA GLN A 86 7.96 -12.78 5.35
C GLN A 86 8.29 -13.66 4.13
N ALA A 87 7.51 -13.60 3.06
CA ALA A 87 7.79 -14.33 1.83
C ALA A 87 9.08 -13.84 1.16
N ALA A 88 9.35 -12.53 1.14
CA ALA A 88 10.58 -11.97 0.58
C ALA A 88 11.83 -12.36 1.40
N LEU A 89 11.70 -12.51 2.72
CA LEU A 89 12.78 -12.93 3.62
C LEU A 89 12.94 -14.45 3.72
N ALA A 90 11.96 -15.25 3.26
CA ALA A 90 12.02 -16.71 3.37
C ALA A 90 13.17 -17.31 2.55
N ASP A 91 13.48 -16.70 1.41
CA ASP A 91 14.56 -17.14 0.52
C ASP A 91 15.91 -16.47 0.85
N TRP A 92 15.98 -15.66 1.91
CA TRP A 92 17.22 -15.00 2.33
C TRP A 92 18.16 -16.00 3.02
N GLN A 93 19.34 -16.24 2.42
CA GLN A 93 20.28 -17.27 2.86
C GLN A 93 21.53 -16.68 3.55
N GLN A 94 21.67 -15.36 3.57
CA GLN A 94 22.84 -14.68 4.10
C GLN A 94 22.70 -14.45 5.61
N GLU A 95 23.81 -14.60 6.34
CA GLU A 95 23.85 -14.44 7.80
C GLU A 95 23.57 -13.00 8.27
N CYS A 96 23.80 -12.00 7.41
CA CYS A 96 23.64 -10.59 7.75
C CYS A 96 22.57 -9.92 6.86
N LEU A 97 21.62 -9.22 7.49
CA LEU A 97 20.60 -8.40 6.85
C LEU A 97 20.84 -6.93 7.19
N TYR A 98 21.10 -6.11 6.17
CA TYR A 98 21.21 -4.66 6.32
C TYR A 98 19.84 -4.03 6.09
N LEU A 99 19.29 -3.39 7.13
CA LEU A 99 18.00 -2.71 7.08
C LEU A 99 18.23 -1.19 7.09
N SER A 100 18.01 -0.52 5.96
CA SER A 100 17.98 0.95 5.90
C SER A 100 16.59 1.45 6.25
N LEU A 101 16.48 2.15 7.38
CA LEU A 101 15.24 2.78 7.84
C LEU A 101 15.31 4.28 7.59
N ASP A 102 14.96 4.68 6.37
CA ASP A 102 14.87 6.10 6.02
C ASP A 102 13.42 6.57 6.20
N THR A 103 13.22 7.64 6.96
CA THR A 103 11.92 8.32 7.03
C THR A 103 11.90 9.41 5.96
N SER A 104 11.02 9.27 4.97
CA SER A 104 10.75 10.36 4.04
C SER A 104 9.55 11.14 4.54
N LEU A 105 9.73 12.44 4.74
CA LEU A 105 8.64 13.35 5.09
C LEU A 105 7.71 13.45 3.89
N PHE A 106 6.49 12.93 4.03
CA PHE A 106 5.45 13.16 3.05
C PHE A 106 4.74 14.46 3.43
N TRP A 107 5.02 15.54 2.69
CA TRP A 107 4.41 16.86 2.83
C TRP A 107 4.65 17.52 4.20
N ASP A 108 5.83 17.34 4.80
CA ASP A 108 6.22 17.93 6.10
C ASP A 108 5.28 17.69 7.31
N GLU A 109 4.19 16.92 7.15
CA GLU A 109 3.16 16.73 8.20
C GLU A 109 2.97 15.28 8.63
N TYR A 110 3.32 14.28 7.79
CA TYR A 110 3.02 12.88 8.09
C TYR A 110 4.29 12.03 8.17
N CYS A 111 4.74 11.75 9.40
CA CYS A 111 5.76 10.72 9.67
C CYS A 111 5.11 9.33 9.62
N GLN A 112 5.41 8.53 8.59
CA GLN A 112 5.24 7.08 8.68
C GLN A 112 6.44 6.52 9.46
N LEU A 113 6.19 6.13 10.71
CA LEU A 113 7.17 5.43 11.54
C LEU A 113 6.97 3.91 11.40
N PRO A 114 7.92 3.16 10.84
CA PRO A 114 8.01 1.73 11.09
C PRO A 114 8.93 1.52 12.30
N CYS A 115 8.37 1.23 13.47
CA CYS A 115 9.16 0.61 14.53
C CYS A 115 8.30 -0.27 15.44
N GLY A 116 8.86 -1.42 15.76
CA GLY A 116 8.25 -2.50 16.51
C GLY A 116 8.12 -2.24 18.01
N SER A 117 7.43 -3.19 18.62
CA SER A 117 7.19 -3.37 20.05
C SER A 117 8.33 -2.98 20.98
N GLY A 118 7.99 -2.23 22.04
CA GLY A 118 8.67 -2.34 23.33
C GLY A 118 8.89 -1.02 24.07
N LEU A 119 8.22 -0.91 25.22
CA LEU A 119 8.54 -0.08 26.40
C LEU A 119 8.06 1.39 26.40
N SER A 120 6.95 1.56 27.13
CA SER A 120 6.74 2.54 28.22
C SER A 120 7.54 3.85 28.15
N GLY A 121 6.85 4.94 27.87
CA GLY A 121 7.33 6.30 28.15
C GLY A 121 6.27 7.34 27.84
N SER A 122 5.66 7.90 28.87
CA SER A 122 4.71 9.01 28.82
C SER A 122 5.35 10.26 28.19
N CYS A 123 4.83 10.74 27.06
CA CYS A 123 5.15 12.07 26.55
C CYS A 123 4.15 13.08 27.12
N LEU A 124 4.56 13.74 28.21
CA LEU A 124 4.03 15.02 28.66
C LEU A 124 4.94 16.15 28.17
N ALA A 125 4.30 17.29 27.89
CA ALA A 125 4.84 18.63 27.70
C ALA A 125 5.51 18.94 26.33
N GLY A 126 5.31 20.11 25.73
CA GLY A 126 4.74 21.34 26.26
C GLY A 126 4.20 22.26 25.17
N GLY A 127 3.14 22.99 25.51
CA GLY A 127 2.65 24.12 24.74
C GLY A 127 3.62 25.30 24.87
N LEU A 128 4.01 25.87 23.72
CA LEU A 128 4.62 27.18 23.68
C LEU A 128 3.52 28.24 23.73
N ALA A 129 3.44 28.93 24.86
CA ALA A 129 2.78 30.21 24.98
C ALA A 129 3.60 31.26 24.20
N SER A 130 2.98 31.98 23.27
CA SER A 130 3.53 33.22 22.71
C SER A 130 2.98 34.40 23.49
N ALA A 131 3.77 34.89 24.45
CA ALA A 131 3.67 36.25 24.96
C ALA A 131 4.64 37.11 24.15
N SER A 132 4.15 38.16 23.50
CA SER A 132 4.98 39.32 23.17
C SER A 132 4.10 40.57 23.24
N SER A 133 4.47 41.43 24.17
CA SER A 133 3.94 42.76 24.42
C SER A 133 5.00 43.74 23.93
N GLN A 134 4.62 44.64 23.03
CA GLN A 134 4.94 46.07 22.98
C GLN A 134 4.32 46.68 21.74
#